data_AF-A0A7S0QML6-F1
#
_entry.id   AF-A0A7S0QML6-F1
#
_cell.length_a   1.000
_cell.length_b   1.000
_cell.length_c   1.000
_cell.angle_alpha   90.00
_cell.angle_beta   90.00
_cell.angle_gamma   90.00
#
_symmetry.space_group_name_H-M   'P 1'
#
loop_
_entity.id
_entity.type
_entity.pdbx_description
1 polymer ?
#
loop_
_entity_poly.entity_id
_entity_poly.type
_entity_poly.pdbx_seq_one_letter_code
_entity_poly.pdbx_strand_id
1 'polypeptide(L)'
;MNSEHIAQCKNDDYLGKIKEQEGEACNVYGYLEVNKVAGNFHFAPGKSFQQGHMHVHDLMPFDNVAFNVSHTINKLSFGADFPGVVNPMDGIDRYMEADTGMYQYFIKVVPTTYQTSRGNVIETNQFSVTEHFKSADGQGKLPGVFFFYDLSPIKVTFREERSSFLKFITSLCAIIGGVFTVSGIFDSFVYHGQKAIKKKLELGKQT
;
A
#
# COMPACT_ATOMS: atom_id res chain seq x y z
N MET A 1 -18.72 -22.42 28.71
CA MET A 1 -18.66 -23.24 29.96
C MET A 1 -17.68 -22.53 30.89
N ASN A 2 -18.03 -22.20 32.15
CA ASN A 2 -17.09 -21.45 33.01
C ASN A 2 -15.96 -22.38 33.51
N SER A 3 -14.74 -22.14 33.04
CA SER A 3 -13.54 -22.94 33.32
C SER A 3 -13.12 -22.90 34.80
N GLU A 4 -13.57 -21.90 35.56
CA GLU A 4 -13.27 -21.77 36.99
C GLU A 4 -13.91 -22.86 37.88
N HIS A 5 -14.99 -23.48 37.41
CA HIS A 5 -15.68 -24.56 38.14
C HIS A 5 -15.12 -25.95 37.84
N ILE A 6 -14.15 -26.06 36.93
CA ILE A 6 -13.52 -27.33 36.56
C ILE A 6 -12.28 -27.52 37.44
N ALA A 7 -12.31 -28.53 38.32
CA ALA A 7 -11.24 -28.79 39.29
C ALA A 7 -9.86 -28.96 38.62
N GLN A 8 -9.82 -29.51 37.40
CA GLN A 8 -8.61 -29.69 36.61
C GLN A 8 -8.01 -28.36 36.09
N CYS A 9 -8.79 -27.29 35.97
CA CYS A 9 -8.36 -25.99 35.44
C CYS A 9 -7.92 -25.00 36.52
N LYS A 10 -8.13 -25.33 37.80
CA LYS A 10 -7.94 -24.41 38.94
C LYS A 10 -6.48 -23.98 39.16
N ASN A 11 -5.52 -24.77 38.68
CA ASN A 11 -4.08 -24.48 38.75
C ASN A 11 -3.47 -24.25 37.36
N ASP A 12 -4.27 -23.94 36.33
CA ASP A 12 -3.72 -23.63 35.01
C ASP A 12 -3.12 -22.21 35.01
N ASP A 13 -1.79 -22.15 35.02
CA ASP A 13 -0.98 -20.92 34.93
C ASP A 13 -1.39 -20.03 33.73
N TYR A 14 -1.94 -20.63 32.67
CA TYR A 14 -2.44 -19.90 31.51
C TYR A 14 -3.66 -19.03 31.82
N LEU A 15 -4.59 -19.51 32.65
CA LEU A 15 -5.78 -18.74 33.02
C LEU A 15 -5.41 -17.56 33.95
N GLY A 16 -4.39 -17.73 34.78
CA GLY A 16 -3.83 -16.65 35.60
C GLY A 16 -3.27 -15.51 34.75
N LYS A 17 -2.48 -15.86 33.71
CA LYS A 17 -1.88 -14.88 32.79
C LYS A 17 -2.92 -14.11 31.98
N ILE A 18 -3.98 -14.77 31.51
CA ILE A 18 -5.08 -14.09 30.77
C ILE A 18 -5.72 -13.02 31.65
N LYS A 19 -5.95 -13.31 32.93
CA LYS A 19 -6.53 -12.34 33.87
C LYS A 19 -5.58 -11.19 34.20
N GLU A 20 -4.28 -11.47 34.33
CA GLU A 20 -3.29 -10.42 34.58
C GLU A 20 -3.17 -9.43 33.41
N GLN A 21 -3.40 -9.91 32.19
CA GLN A 21 -3.35 -9.13 30.95
C GLN A 21 -4.71 -8.51 30.57
N GLU A 22 -5.69 -8.53 31.47
CA GLU A 22 -7.01 -7.95 31.22
C GLU A 22 -6.89 -6.43 31.01
N GLY A 23 -7.41 -5.94 29.89
CA GLY A 23 -7.31 -4.53 29.50
C GLY A 23 -5.99 -4.12 28.83
N GLU A 24 -5.07 -5.05 28.62
CA GLU A 24 -3.84 -4.79 27.86
C GLU A 24 -4.06 -4.91 26.34
N ALA A 25 -3.13 -4.34 25.56
CA ALA A 25 -3.05 -4.48 24.12
C ALA A 25 -1.71 -5.12 23.72
N CYS A 26 -1.67 -5.78 22.57
CA CYS A 26 -0.45 -6.42 22.07
C CYS A 26 0.22 -5.57 20.99
N ASN A 27 1.54 -5.38 21.08
CA ASN A 27 2.36 -4.82 20.00
C ASN A 27 3.16 -5.95 19.34
N VAL A 28 2.79 -6.30 18.10
CA VAL A 28 3.44 -7.36 17.32
C VAL A 28 4.27 -6.74 16.20
N TYR A 29 5.55 -7.09 16.15
CA TYR A 29 6.46 -6.69 15.09
C TYR A 29 7.42 -7.83 14.73
N GLY A 30 7.82 -7.91 13.47
CA GLY A 30 8.75 -8.93 13.01
C GLY A 30 8.62 -9.21 11.52
N TYR A 31 9.24 -10.31 11.10
CA TYR A 31 9.22 -10.80 9.72
C TYR A 31 8.72 -12.24 9.72
N LEU A 32 7.91 -12.58 8.72
CA LEU A 32 7.43 -13.94 8.50
C LEU A 32 7.94 -14.43 7.16
N GLU A 33 8.70 -15.52 7.16
CA GLU A 33 9.07 -16.22 5.94
C GLU A 33 7.93 -17.16 5.54
N VAL A 34 7.40 -16.97 4.34
CA VAL A 34 6.28 -17.75 3.81
C VAL A 34 6.64 -18.36 2.47
N ASN A 35 6.00 -19.48 2.15
CA ASN A 35 6.05 -20.04 0.81
C ASN A 35 5.39 -19.07 -0.18
N LYS A 36 5.92 -19.03 -1.41
CA LYS A 36 5.37 -18.22 -2.51
C LYS A 36 4.14 -18.89 -3.14
N VAL A 37 3.11 -19.11 -2.33
CA VAL A 37 1.81 -19.66 -2.71
C VAL A 37 0.71 -18.92 -1.95
N ALA A 38 -0.55 -19.09 -2.34
CA ALA A 38 -1.67 -18.54 -1.59
C ALA A 38 -1.67 -19.09 -0.14
N GLY A 39 -1.89 -18.21 0.82
CA GLY A 39 -1.83 -18.55 2.23
C GLY A 39 -2.55 -17.53 3.10
N ASN A 40 -2.50 -17.76 4.42
CA ASN A 40 -3.03 -16.81 5.39
C ASN A 40 -2.23 -16.84 6.68
N PHE A 41 -2.24 -15.71 7.37
CA PHE A 41 -1.84 -15.61 8.78
C PHE A 41 -2.90 -14.79 9.51
N HIS A 42 -3.05 -15.02 10.81
CA HIS A 42 -4.10 -14.37 11.59
C HIS A 42 -3.72 -14.23 13.05
N PHE A 43 -4.32 -13.22 13.67
CA PHE A 43 -4.27 -12.98 15.10
C PHE A 43 -5.65 -13.23 15.67
N ALA A 44 -5.73 -14.17 16.61
CA ALA A 44 -6.98 -14.56 17.25
C ALA A 44 -6.67 -14.96 18.70
N PRO A 45 -7.64 -14.80 19.62
CA PRO A 45 -7.47 -15.24 21.01
C PRO A 45 -7.41 -16.76 21.09
N GLY A 46 -6.77 -17.27 22.15
CA GLY A 46 -6.65 -18.71 22.39
C GLY A 46 -5.23 -19.26 22.25
N LYS A 47 -4.99 -20.43 22.83
CA LYS A 47 -3.78 -21.19 22.54
C LYS A 47 -3.91 -21.73 21.12
N SER A 48 -2.94 -21.41 20.27
CA SER A 48 -2.83 -22.02 18.96
C SER A 48 -2.21 -23.41 19.10
N PHE A 49 -2.87 -24.40 18.49
CA PHE A 49 -2.37 -25.76 18.36
C PHE A 49 -2.27 -26.11 16.88
N GLN A 50 -1.12 -26.65 16.47
CA GLN A 50 -0.90 -27.13 15.12
C GLN A 50 -1.03 -28.65 15.11
N GLN A 51 -2.09 -29.16 14.49
CA GLN A 51 -2.30 -30.59 14.30
C GLN A 51 -2.24 -30.90 12.80
N GLY A 52 -1.06 -31.35 12.34
CA GLY A 52 -0.79 -31.57 10.91
C GLY A 52 -0.75 -30.26 10.12
N HIS A 53 -1.57 -30.16 9.05
CA HIS A 53 -1.69 -28.98 8.20
C HIS A 53 -2.75 -27.96 8.71
N MET A 54 -3.35 -28.19 9.88
CA MET A 54 -4.42 -27.36 10.42
C MET A 54 -3.95 -26.57 11.65
N HIS A 55 -4.20 -25.26 11.63
CA HIS A 55 -4.03 -24.38 12.78
C HIS A 55 -5.38 -24.18 13.46
N VAL A 56 -5.52 -24.66 14.69
CA VAL A 56 -6.74 -24.56 15.49
C VAL A 56 -6.46 -23.71 16.72
N HIS A 57 -7.42 -22.88 17.12
CA HIS A 57 -7.36 -22.11 18.35
C HIS A 57 -8.26 -22.76 19.40
N ASP A 58 -7.74 -22.93 20.62
CA ASP A 58 -8.58 -23.30 21.77
C ASP A 58 -9.28 -22.05 22.31
N LEU A 59 -10.58 -21.97 22.01
CA LEU A 59 -11.47 -20.87 22.37
C LEU A 59 -12.33 -21.16 23.58
N MET A 60 -12.20 -22.34 24.21
CA MET A 60 -12.99 -22.67 25.40
C MET A 60 -12.92 -21.61 26.52
N PRO A 61 -11.80 -20.89 26.74
CA PRO A 61 -11.75 -19.78 27.70
C PRO A 61 -12.49 -18.50 27.27
N PHE A 62 -12.80 -18.35 25.98
CA PHE A 62 -13.31 -17.12 25.36
C PHE A 62 -14.75 -17.26 24.82
N ASP A 63 -15.38 -18.41 25.03
CA ASP A 63 -16.66 -18.83 24.43
C ASP A 63 -17.86 -17.91 24.77
N ASN A 64 -17.70 -16.95 25.69
CA ASN A 64 -18.71 -15.94 26.06
C ASN A 64 -18.09 -14.56 26.38
N VAL A 65 -16.87 -14.28 25.91
CA VAL A 65 -16.19 -13.01 26.16
C VAL A 65 -16.24 -12.18 24.88
N ALA A 66 -16.81 -10.97 24.97
CA ALA A 66 -16.72 -9.98 23.91
C ALA A 66 -15.24 -9.64 23.69
N PHE A 67 -14.71 -9.94 22.51
CA PHE A 67 -13.29 -9.77 22.22
C PHE A 67 -13.08 -8.62 21.25
N ASN A 68 -12.43 -7.56 21.72
CA ASN A 68 -12.16 -6.37 20.93
C ASN A 68 -10.99 -6.62 19.96
N VAL A 69 -11.26 -6.58 18.66
CA VAL A 69 -10.25 -6.72 17.59
C VAL A 69 -9.87 -5.39 16.95
N SER A 70 -10.12 -4.27 17.64
CA SER A 70 -9.60 -2.97 17.23
C SER A 70 -8.09 -3.01 17.19
N HIS A 71 -7.49 -2.48 16.14
CA HIS A 71 -6.05 -2.59 15.92
C HIS A 71 -5.51 -1.46 15.05
N THR A 72 -4.21 -1.24 15.18
CA THR A 72 -3.42 -0.32 14.35
C THR A 72 -2.40 -1.13 13.58
N ILE A 73 -2.40 -1.00 12.25
CA ILE A 73 -1.37 -1.58 11.40
C ILE A 73 -0.35 -0.49 11.13
N ASN A 74 0.75 -0.55 11.88
CA ASN A 74 1.84 0.42 11.76
C ASN A 74 2.54 0.30 10.40
N LYS A 75 2.91 -0.93 10.03
CA LYS A 75 3.56 -1.23 8.76
C LYS A 75 3.27 -2.65 8.31
N LEU A 76 2.94 -2.83 7.03
CA LEU A 76 2.85 -4.14 6.38
C LEU A 76 3.50 -4.07 4.99
N SER A 77 4.48 -4.93 4.75
CA SER A 77 5.24 -4.96 3.49
C SER A 77 5.54 -6.38 3.05
N PHE A 78 5.70 -6.59 1.74
CA PHE A 78 6.04 -7.87 1.14
C PHE A 78 7.37 -7.77 0.39
N GLY A 79 8.47 -8.11 1.07
CA GLY A 79 9.82 -8.00 0.50
C GLY A 79 10.51 -6.69 0.87
N ALA A 80 11.43 -6.23 0.03
CA ALA A 80 12.25 -5.05 0.31
C ALA A 80 11.58 -3.74 -0.14
N ASP A 81 11.74 -2.67 0.62
CA ASP A 81 11.28 -1.34 0.22
C ASP A 81 12.07 -0.82 -1.00
N PHE A 82 11.40 -0.05 -1.86
CA PHE A 82 12.02 0.62 -3.02
C PHE A 82 11.52 2.07 -3.14
N PRO A 83 12.27 2.97 -3.79
CA PRO A 83 11.90 4.38 -3.89
C PRO A 83 10.52 4.57 -4.54
N GLY A 84 9.65 5.32 -3.85
CA GLY A 84 8.29 5.62 -4.32
C GLY A 84 7.25 4.54 -4.01
N VAL A 85 7.62 3.46 -3.30
CA VAL A 85 6.63 2.49 -2.81
C VAL A 85 5.70 3.14 -1.78
N VAL A 86 4.41 2.85 -1.90
CA VAL A 86 3.39 3.24 -0.93
C VAL A 86 2.61 1.97 -0.61
N ASN A 87 2.71 1.48 0.62
CA ASN A 87 1.95 0.32 1.05
C ASN A 87 0.56 0.78 1.52
N PRO A 88 -0.53 0.15 1.04
CA PRO A 88 -1.89 0.60 1.34
C PRO A 88 -2.34 0.38 2.81
N MET A 89 -1.55 -0.35 3.60
CA MET A 89 -1.88 -0.74 4.98
C MET A 89 -0.96 -0.08 6.01
N ASP A 90 -0.07 0.82 5.61
CA ASP A 90 0.81 1.50 6.55
C ASP A 90 0.04 2.61 7.29
N GLY A 91 0.11 2.60 8.62
CA GLY A 91 -0.52 3.60 9.48
C GLY A 91 -2.05 3.59 9.50
N ILE A 92 -2.68 2.43 9.32
CA ILE A 92 -4.14 2.33 9.36
C ILE A 92 -4.65 1.97 10.76
N ASP A 93 -5.70 2.64 11.20
CA ASP A 93 -6.42 2.34 12.45
C ASP A 93 -7.79 1.74 12.12
N ARG A 94 -8.17 0.70 12.87
CA ARG A 94 -9.51 0.11 12.81
C ARG A 94 -10.10 -0.01 14.19
N TYR A 95 -11.25 0.65 14.35
CA TYR A 95 -12.05 0.59 15.55
C TYR A 95 -13.28 -0.28 15.29
N MET A 96 -13.48 -1.27 16.16
CA MET A 96 -14.64 -2.14 16.10
C MET A 96 -15.79 -1.53 16.90
N GLU A 97 -16.92 -1.30 16.24
CA GLU A 97 -18.15 -0.82 16.89
C GLU A 97 -19.01 -1.95 17.49
N ALA A 98 -18.90 -3.18 16.94
CA ALA A 98 -19.60 -4.35 17.45
C ALA A 98 -18.90 -4.91 18.70
N ASP A 99 -19.62 -5.71 19.50
CA ASP A 99 -19.06 -6.37 20.70
C ASP A 99 -18.03 -7.47 20.34
N THR A 100 -18.22 -8.13 19.20
CA THR A 100 -17.33 -9.19 18.71
C THR A 100 -17.40 -9.28 17.19
N GLY A 101 -16.26 -9.57 16.56
CA GLY A 101 -16.19 -9.67 15.12
C GLY A 101 -14.82 -10.07 14.61
N MET A 102 -14.70 -10.10 13.29
CA MET A 102 -13.46 -10.40 12.61
C MET A 102 -13.19 -9.42 11.46
N TYR A 103 -11.94 -8.96 11.36
CA TYR A 103 -11.44 -8.23 10.21
C TYR A 103 -10.74 -9.20 9.26
N GLN A 104 -11.05 -9.11 7.97
CA GLN A 104 -10.46 -9.93 6.92
C GLN A 104 -9.83 -9.01 5.87
N TYR A 105 -8.51 -9.13 5.70
CA TYR A 105 -7.74 -8.43 4.69
C TYR A 105 -7.35 -9.43 3.59
N PHE A 106 -7.89 -9.21 2.39
CA PHE A 106 -7.52 -9.96 1.19
C PHE A 106 -6.46 -9.19 0.43
N ILE A 107 -5.24 -9.70 0.49
CA ILE A 107 -4.04 -9.11 -0.05
C ILE A 107 -3.70 -9.77 -1.39
N LYS A 108 -3.59 -8.98 -2.45
CA LYS A 108 -3.06 -9.44 -3.74
C LYS A 108 -1.64 -8.91 -3.90
N VAL A 109 -0.66 -9.81 -3.76
CA VAL A 109 0.76 -9.51 -3.83
C VAL A 109 1.21 -9.54 -5.29
N VAL A 110 1.82 -8.47 -5.77
CA VAL A 110 2.26 -8.28 -7.15
C VAL A 110 3.78 -8.28 -7.19
N PRO A 111 4.42 -9.32 -7.77
CA PRO A 111 5.86 -9.33 -7.97
C PRO A 111 6.32 -8.09 -8.75
N THR A 112 7.32 -7.41 -8.21
CA THR A 112 7.79 -6.12 -8.73
C THR A 112 9.31 -6.11 -8.84
N THR A 113 9.83 -5.74 -10.01
CA THR A 113 11.25 -5.46 -10.18
C THR A 113 11.47 -3.96 -10.28
N TYR A 114 12.38 -3.43 -9.49
CA TYR A 114 12.80 -2.05 -9.57
C TYR A 114 14.25 -1.97 -10.07
N GLN A 115 14.44 -1.34 -11.22
CA GLN A 115 15.74 -1.16 -11.86
C GLN A 115 16.18 0.29 -11.71
N THR A 116 17.27 0.49 -10.97
CA THR A 116 17.87 1.83 -10.82
C THR A 116 18.55 2.27 -12.11
N SER A 117 18.72 3.58 -12.26
CA SER A 117 19.46 4.18 -13.39
C SER A 117 20.94 3.76 -13.47
N ARG A 118 21.48 3.16 -12.41
CA ARG A 118 22.85 2.61 -12.33
C ARG A 118 22.93 1.12 -12.65
N GLY A 119 21.80 0.47 -12.95
CA GLY A 119 21.73 -0.97 -13.27
C GLY A 119 21.54 -1.91 -12.07
N ASN A 120 21.44 -1.39 -10.83
CA ASN A 120 21.04 -2.22 -9.68
C ASN A 120 19.59 -2.65 -9.83
N VAL A 121 19.32 -3.93 -9.56
CA VAL A 121 18.00 -4.55 -9.65
C VAL A 121 17.56 -4.98 -8.26
N ILE A 122 16.36 -4.54 -7.86
CA ILE A 122 15.69 -4.94 -6.61
C ILE A 122 14.49 -5.78 -7.00
N GLU A 123 14.49 -7.05 -6.60
CA GLU A 123 13.32 -7.94 -6.70
C GLU A 123 12.52 -7.83 -5.42
N THR A 124 11.28 -7.36 -5.52
CA THR A 124 10.41 -7.11 -4.38
C THR A 124 8.94 -7.31 -4.76
N ASN A 125 8.00 -6.88 -3.94
CA ASN A 125 6.58 -6.94 -4.24
C ASN A 125 5.89 -5.62 -3.86
N GLN A 126 4.80 -5.37 -4.56
CA GLN A 126 3.77 -4.43 -4.15
C GLN A 126 2.53 -5.25 -3.77
N PHE A 127 1.52 -4.60 -3.22
CA PHE A 127 0.25 -5.29 -2.99
C PHE A 127 -0.93 -4.33 -2.99
N SER A 128 -2.10 -4.88 -3.26
CA SER A 128 -3.39 -4.23 -3.01
C SER A 128 -4.15 -5.00 -1.94
N VAL A 129 -5.09 -4.32 -1.27
CA VAL A 129 -5.88 -4.91 -0.19
C VAL A 129 -7.35 -4.64 -0.40
N THR A 130 -8.17 -5.63 -0.07
CA THR A 130 -9.60 -5.47 0.15
C THR A 130 -9.92 -5.87 1.59
N GLU A 131 -10.63 -5.01 2.29
CA GLU A 131 -11.00 -5.20 3.69
C GLU A 131 -12.47 -5.60 3.81
N HIS A 132 -12.74 -6.56 4.70
CA HIS A 132 -14.09 -6.91 5.11
C HIS A 132 -14.16 -7.06 6.63
N PHE A 133 -15.13 -6.40 7.25
CA PHE A 133 -15.51 -6.67 8.63
C PHE A 133 -16.73 -7.58 8.67
N LYS A 134 -16.76 -8.53 9.59
CA LYS A 134 -17.92 -9.38 9.86
C LYS A 134 -18.20 -9.37 11.36
N SER A 135 -19.38 -8.87 11.74
CA SER A 135 -19.89 -9.04 13.10
C SER A 135 -20.13 -10.53 13.38
N ALA A 136 -19.83 -10.97 14.59
CA ALA A 136 -20.11 -12.32 15.05
C ALA A 136 -21.48 -12.40 15.73
N ASP A 137 -22.55 -12.05 15.00
CA ASP A 137 -23.95 -12.13 15.48
C ASP A 137 -24.49 -13.58 15.45
N GLY A 138 -23.69 -14.55 15.88
CA GLY A 138 -24.07 -15.97 15.89
C GLY A 138 -22.97 -16.91 16.40
N GLN A 139 -23.39 -18.06 16.92
CA GLN A 139 -22.50 -19.11 17.45
C GLN A 139 -21.54 -19.65 16.37
N GLY A 140 -20.26 -19.76 16.71
CA GLY A 140 -19.27 -20.52 15.92
C GLY A 140 -18.36 -19.72 14.99
N LYS A 141 -18.23 -18.39 15.15
CA LYS A 141 -17.24 -17.60 14.41
C LYS A 141 -16.13 -17.11 15.33
N LEU A 142 -14.90 -17.46 14.98
CA LEU A 142 -13.69 -17.05 15.69
C LEU A 142 -13.43 -15.55 15.47
N PRO A 143 -13.47 -14.70 16.52
CA PRO A 143 -13.06 -13.31 16.40
C PRO A 143 -11.56 -13.24 16.11
N GLY A 144 -11.14 -12.23 15.34
CA GLY A 144 -9.73 -12.02 15.06
C GLY A 144 -9.46 -11.14 13.85
N VAL A 145 -8.18 -10.98 13.56
CA VAL A 145 -7.68 -10.21 12.41
C VAL A 145 -6.96 -11.18 11.47
N PHE A 146 -7.49 -11.34 10.26
CA PHE A 146 -7.06 -12.33 9.30
C PHE A 146 -6.48 -11.68 8.04
N PHE A 147 -5.32 -12.15 7.61
CA PHE A 147 -4.62 -11.69 6.42
C PHE A 147 -4.51 -12.84 5.43
N PHE A 148 -5.34 -12.82 4.39
CA PHE A 148 -5.30 -13.77 3.29
C PHE A 148 -4.44 -13.16 2.19
N TYR A 149 -3.35 -13.81 1.80
CA TYR A 149 -2.50 -13.32 0.72
C TYR A 149 -2.47 -14.31 -0.44
N ASP A 150 -2.43 -13.76 -1.65
CA ASP A 150 -2.35 -14.53 -2.89
C ASP A 150 -1.44 -13.79 -3.89
N LEU A 151 -0.72 -14.55 -4.69
CA LEU A 151 0.23 -14.01 -5.66
C LEU A 151 -0.47 -13.71 -6.98
N SER A 152 -0.30 -12.48 -7.45
CA SER A 152 -0.74 -12.08 -8.78
C SER A 152 0.09 -12.78 -9.86
N PRO A 153 -0.54 -13.27 -10.94
CA PRO A 153 0.18 -13.84 -12.08
C PRO A 153 0.90 -12.77 -12.94
N ILE A 154 0.73 -11.48 -12.61
CA ILE A 154 1.31 -10.36 -13.35
C ILE A 154 2.51 -9.81 -12.59
N LYS A 155 3.58 -9.48 -13.32
CA LYS A 155 4.79 -8.83 -12.79
C LYS A 155 4.88 -7.39 -13.28
N VAL A 156 5.18 -6.47 -12.37
CA VAL A 156 5.44 -5.05 -12.68
C VAL A 156 6.95 -4.80 -12.73
N THR A 157 7.42 -4.04 -13.70
CA THR A 157 8.84 -3.63 -13.77
C THR A 157 8.94 -2.12 -13.86
N PHE A 158 9.53 -1.50 -12.83
CA PHE A 158 9.89 -0.10 -12.83
C PHE A 158 11.33 0.05 -13.31
N ARG A 159 11.54 0.99 -14.24
CA ARG A 159 12.87 1.39 -14.69
C ARG A 159 13.04 2.88 -14.44
N GLU A 160 14.06 3.23 -13.68
CA GLU A 160 14.49 4.61 -13.58
C GLU A 160 15.24 5.00 -14.86
N GLU A 161 14.63 5.85 -15.66
CA GLU A 161 15.32 6.49 -16.78
C GLU A 161 15.76 7.90 -16.41
N ARG A 162 17.00 8.25 -16.79
CA ARG A 162 17.47 9.63 -16.76
C ARG A 162 17.31 10.24 -18.13
N SER A 163 16.77 11.45 -18.20
CA SER A 163 16.81 12.24 -19.43
C SER A 163 18.25 12.46 -19.86
N SER A 164 18.55 12.17 -21.14
CA SER A 164 19.89 12.42 -21.68
C SER A 164 20.15 13.92 -21.76
N PHE A 165 21.41 14.32 -21.56
CA PHE A 165 21.84 15.71 -21.74
C PHE A 165 21.55 16.24 -23.15
N LEU A 166 21.49 15.35 -24.14
CA LEU A 166 21.10 15.68 -25.51
C LEU A 166 19.68 16.25 -25.57
N LYS A 167 18.72 15.72 -24.79
CA LYS A 167 17.36 16.28 -24.73
C LYS A 167 17.36 17.75 -24.27
N PHE A 168 18.27 18.10 -23.36
CA PHE A 168 18.44 19.48 -22.92
C PHE A 168 19.00 20.36 -24.04
N ILE A 169 20.06 19.93 -24.74
CA ILE A 169 20.63 20.68 -25.87
C ILE A 169 19.59 20.87 -26.97
N THR A 170 18.88 19.80 -27.35
CA THR A 170 17.85 19.90 -28.40
C THR A 170 16.74 20.87 -27.99
N SER A 171 16.34 20.87 -26.72
CA SER A 171 15.36 21.84 -26.19
C SER A 171 15.90 23.27 -26.23
N LEU A 172 17.16 23.48 -25.87
CA LEU A 172 17.80 24.81 -25.88
C LEU A 172 17.92 25.36 -27.30
N CYS A 173 18.38 24.56 -28.26
CA CYS A 173 18.44 24.93 -29.67
C CYS A 173 17.05 25.26 -30.22
N ALA A 174 16.02 24.49 -29.85
CA ALA A 174 14.65 24.76 -30.27
C ALA A 174 14.13 26.11 -29.76
N ILE A 175 14.44 26.46 -28.50
CA ILE A 175 14.07 27.76 -27.92
C ILE A 175 14.79 28.91 -28.65
N ILE A 176 16.11 28.80 -28.84
CA ILE A 176 16.91 29.85 -29.51
C ILE A 176 16.45 30.02 -30.97
N GLY A 177 16.29 28.92 -31.70
CA GLY A 177 15.80 28.94 -33.09
C GLY A 177 14.37 29.50 -33.20
N GLY A 178 13.50 29.17 -32.24
CA GLY A 178 12.16 29.74 -32.14
C GLY A 178 12.18 31.25 -31.96
N VAL A 179 12.98 31.78 -31.02
CA VAL A 179 13.11 33.22 -30.80
C VAL A 179 13.63 33.91 -32.06
N PHE A 180 14.68 33.39 -32.69
CA PHE A 180 15.26 33.99 -33.89
C PHE A 180 14.26 34.03 -35.06
N THR A 181 13.48 32.96 -35.23
CA THR A 181 12.44 32.87 -36.27
C THR A 181 11.32 33.89 -36.02
N VAL A 182 10.83 33.99 -34.78
CA VAL A 182 9.77 34.95 -34.41
C VAL A 182 10.25 36.38 -34.57
N SER A 183 11.48 36.70 -34.14
CA SER A 183 12.08 38.02 -34.33
C SER A 183 12.23 38.38 -35.82
N GLY A 184 12.66 37.43 -36.66
CA GLY A 184 12.78 37.65 -38.11
C GLY A 184 11.44 37.89 -38.80
N ILE A 185 10.39 37.17 -38.42
CA ILE A 185 9.03 37.41 -38.92
C ILE A 185 8.55 38.81 -38.51
N PHE A 186 8.77 39.19 -37.26
CA PHE A 186 8.37 40.50 -36.74
C PHE A 186 9.08 41.65 -37.46
N ASP A 187 10.41 41.56 -37.62
CA ASP A 187 11.21 42.57 -38.34
C ASP A 187 10.76 42.71 -39.80
N SER A 188 10.57 41.58 -40.49
CA SER A 188 10.10 41.57 -41.87
C SER A 188 8.71 42.19 -42.01
N PHE A 189 7.80 41.94 -41.06
CA PHE A 189 6.47 42.55 -41.03
C PHE A 189 6.54 44.08 -40.84
N VAL A 190 7.39 44.55 -39.91
CA VAL A 190 7.60 45.99 -39.67
C VAL A 190 8.22 46.67 -40.89
N TYR A 191 9.28 46.10 -41.47
CA TYR A 191 9.97 46.66 -42.63
C TYR A 191 9.04 46.78 -43.86
N HIS A 192 8.30 45.71 -44.18
CA HIS A 192 7.33 45.73 -45.28
C HIS A 192 6.16 46.67 -44.99
N GLY A 193 5.69 46.73 -43.74
CA GLY A 193 4.67 47.68 -43.29
C GLY A 193 5.10 49.14 -43.51
N GLN A 194 6.30 49.51 -43.04
CA GLN A 194 6.86 50.85 -43.23
C GLN A 194 7.03 51.18 -44.72
N LYS A 195 7.56 50.25 -45.52
CA LYS A 195 7.77 50.45 -46.97
C LYS A 195 6.44 50.60 -47.72
N ALA A 196 5.41 49.83 -47.36
CA ALA A 196 4.08 49.93 -47.95
C ALA A 196 3.40 51.26 -47.60
N ILE A 197 3.50 51.71 -46.33
CA ILE A 197 2.98 53.02 -45.89
C ILE A 197 3.70 54.15 -46.63
N LYS A 198 5.04 54.11 -46.71
CA LYS A 198 5.83 55.13 -47.39
C LYS A 198 5.50 55.22 -48.88
N LYS A 199 5.35 54.07 -49.55
CA LYS A 199 4.93 54.00 -50.96
C LYS A 199 3.50 54.51 -51.17
N LYS A 200 2.57 54.24 -50.23
CA LYS A 200 1.22 54.81 -50.26
C LYS A 200 1.23 56.34 -50.08
N LEU A 201 2.12 56.86 -49.24
CA LEU A 201 2.32 58.29 -49.02
C LEU A 201 2.89 58.99 -50.26
N GLU A 202 3.90 58.40 -50.92
CA GLU A 202 4.49 58.94 -52.15
C GLU A 202 3.52 58.94 -53.35
N LEU A 203 2.57 57.99 -53.40
CA LEU A 203 1.52 57.94 -54.42
C LEU A 203 0.34 58.88 -54.14
N GLY A 204 0.39 59.70 -53.09
CA GLY A 204 -0.62 60.73 -52.79
C GLY A 204 -2.00 60.19 -52.39
N LYS A 205 -2.16 58.87 -52.19
CA LYS A 205 -3.42 58.29 -51.72
C LYS A 205 -3.50 58.38 -50.20
N GLN A 206 -4.00 59.50 -49.69
CA GLN A 206 -4.49 59.57 -48.32
C GLN A 206 -5.85 58.91 -48.24
N THR A 207 -5.86 57.60 -47.99
CA THR A 207 -6.82 56.83 -47.18
C THR A 207 -6.45 55.34 -47.22
#